data_AF-A0A845MQP4-F1
#
_entry.id   AF-A0A845MQP4-F1
#
_cell.length_a   1.000
_cell.length_b   1.000
_cell.length_c   1.000
_cell.angle_alpha   90.00
_cell.angle_beta   90.00
_cell.angle_gamma   90.00
#
_symmetry.space_group_name_H-M   'P 1'
#
loop_
_entity.id
_entity.type
_entity.pdbx_description
1 polymer ?
#
loop_
_entity_poly.entity_id
_entity_poly.type
_entity_poly.pdbx_seq_one_letter_code
_entity_poly.pdbx_strand_id
1 'polypeptide(L)'
;MTLDWTQKTQTMGDTQHTVHAAACNGDSEEAVKTGLEAALEKAVSLLDSNVSDDSRYLLCEWKADEATLMIVVSDDDKTSDAADVVQCRFADMDKSVDVELVQFLIRDYLTTCTAFLGWSLLAAFHEGDRQRSRLL
;
A
#
# COMPACT_ATOMS: atom_id res chain seq x y z
N MET A 1 2.40 -13.92 8.97
CA MET A 1 2.98 -14.62 7.81
C MET A 1 4.09 -13.75 7.27
N THR A 2 5.25 -14.34 6.94
CA THR A 2 6.35 -13.58 6.35
C THR A 2 6.24 -13.72 4.84
N LEU A 3 5.93 -12.63 4.14
CA LEU A 3 5.97 -12.62 2.68
C LEU A 3 7.41 -12.58 2.19
N ASP A 4 7.69 -13.27 1.08
CA ASP A 4 8.99 -13.21 0.41
C ASP A 4 9.08 -11.90 -0.39
N TRP A 5 9.78 -10.93 0.19
CA TRP A 5 9.98 -9.62 -0.42
C TRP A 5 11.14 -9.63 -1.42
N THR A 6 10.86 -9.10 -2.61
CA THR A 6 11.86 -8.82 -3.64
C THR A 6 11.95 -7.32 -3.86
N GLN A 7 13.13 -6.83 -4.24
CA GLN A 7 13.32 -5.43 -4.60
C GLN A 7 13.60 -5.34 -6.09
N LYS A 8 12.89 -4.43 -6.75
CA LYS A 8 13.14 -4.08 -8.15
C LYS A 8 13.14 -2.56 -8.28
N THR A 9 13.98 -2.07 -9.17
CA THR A 9 13.97 -0.66 -9.52
C THR A 9 13.02 -0.45 -10.70
N GLN A 10 12.06 0.45 -10.55
CA GLN A 10 11.06 0.73 -11.56
C GLN A 10 10.96 2.23 -11.79
N THR A 11 11.00 2.64 -13.05
CA THR A 11 10.76 4.04 -13.43
C THR A 11 9.25 4.26 -13.57
N MET A 12 8.69 5.20 -12.81
CA MET A 12 7.29 5.61 -12.90
C MET A 12 7.28 7.10 -13.25
N GLY A 13 6.92 7.42 -14.50
CA GLY A 13 7.13 8.76 -15.05
C GLY A 13 8.63 9.05 -15.25
N ASP A 14 9.11 10.16 -14.69
CA ASP A 14 10.52 10.58 -14.75
C ASP A 14 11.32 10.17 -13.50
N THR A 15 10.66 9.54 -12.52
CA THR A 15 11.26 9.21 -11.22
C THR A 15 11.56 7.71 -11.13
N GLN A 16 12.71 7.39 -10.55
CA GLN A 16 13.11 6.03 -10.27
C GLN A 16 12.69 5.64 -8.85
N HIS A 17 11.90 4.57 -8.74
CA HIS A 17 11.42 4.04 -7.47
C HIS A 17 12.03 2.69 -7.16
N THR A 18 12.26 2.42 -5.88
CA THR A 18 12.57 1.10 -5.35
C THR A 18 11.26 0.42 -4.95
N VAL A 19 10.82 -0.55 -5.74
CA VAL A 19 9.59 -1.30 -5.47
C VAL A 19 9.93 -2.55 -4.67
N HIS A 20 9.42 -2.61 -3.44
CA HIS A 20 9.43 -3.78 -2.57
C HIS A 20 8.19 -4.61 -2.91
N ALA A 21 8.37 -5.66 -3.71
CA ALA A 21 7.29 -6.48 -4.24
C ALA A 21 7.22 -7.85 -3.55
N ALA A 22 6.02 -8.27 -3.19
CA ALA A 22 5.74 -9.62 -2.71
C ALA A 22 4.45 -10.17 -3.34
N ALA A 23 4.31 -11.49 -3.29
CA ALA A 23 3.08 -12.19 -3.66
C ALA A 23 2.49 -12.89 -2.42
N CYS A 24 1.20 -12.67 -2.18
CA CYS A 24 0.42 -13.40 -1.20
C CYS A 24 -0.37 -14.49 -1.93
N ASN A 25 -0.06 -15.75 -1.62
CA ASN A 25 -0.77 -16.90 -2.18
C ASN A 25 -1.85 -17.35 -1.19
N GLY A 26 -3.07 -17.54 -1.69
CA GLY A 26 -4.20 -18.05 -0.91
C GLY A 26 -5.53 -17.53 -1.45
N ASP A 27 -6.60 -18.32 -1.28
CA ASP A 27 -7.93 -18.05 -1.80
C ASP A 27 -8.96 -17.64 -0.70
N SER A 28 -8.50 -17.49 0.54
CA SER A 28 -9.34 -17.17 1.70
C SER A 28 -9.29 -15.68 2.09
N GLU A 29 -10.35 -15.22 2.76
CA GLU A 29 -10.39 -13.88 3.37
C GLU A 29 -9.26 -13.67 4.39
N GLU A 30 -8.90 -14.71 5.16
CA GLU A 30 -7.78 -14.66 6.09
C GLU A 30 -6.43 -14.48 5.38
N ALA A 31 -6.24 -15.09 4.20
CA ALA A 31 -5.04 -14.88 3.39
C ALA A 31 -4.96 -13.44 2.88
N VAL A 32 -6.09 -12.88 2.40
CA VAL A 32 -6.18 -11.47 1.99
C VAL A 32 -5.81 -10.55 3.15
N LYS A 33 -6.46 -10.73 4.31
CA LYS A 33 -6.16 -9.93 5.51
C LYS A 33 -4.68 -9.99 5.85
N THR A 34 -4.13 -11.20 5.94
CA THR A 34 -2.72 -11.39 6.29
C THR A 34 -1.76 -10.75 5.28
N GLY A 35 -2.07 -10.84 3.99
CA GLY A 35 -1.27 -10.21 2.93
C GLY A 35 -1.34 -8.68 2.95
N LEU A 36 -2.51 -8.11 3.27
CA LEU A 36 -2.70 -6.67 3.43
C LEU A 36 -1.92 -6.16 4.65
N GLU A 37 -2.05 -6.83 5.81
CA GLU A 37 -1.32 -6.47 7.03
C GLU A 37 0.20 -6.53 6.80
N ALA A 38 0.70 -7.57 6.12
CA ALA A 38 2.12 -7.68 5.80
C ALA A 38 2.61 -6.56 4.86
N ALA A 39 1.79 -6.16 3.89
CA ALA A 39 2.10 -5.04 3.00
C ALA A 39 2.13 -3.70 3.75
N LEU A 40 1.15 -3.47 4.62
CA LEU A 40 1.08 -2.26 5.45
C LEU A 40 2.23 -2.21 6.45
N GLU A 41 2.54 -3.31 7.11
CA GLU A 41 3.70 -3.42 8.01
C GLU A 41 5.00 -3.07 7.27
N LYS A 42 5.17 -3.61 6.05
CA LYS A 42 6.32 -3.30 5.21
C LYS A 42 6.37 -1.81 4.84
N ALA A 43 5.23 -1.20 4.48
CA ALA A 43 5.17 0.21 4.16
C ALA A 43 5.50 1.08 5.39
N VAL A 44 4.96 0.72 6.56
CA VAL A 44 5.25 1.41 7.83
C VAL A 44 6.73 1.32 8.19
N SER A 45 7.37 0.17 7.94
CA SER A 45 8.82 0.00 8.18
C SER A 45 9.70 0.90 7.31
N LEU A 46 9.16 1.41 6.20
CA LEU A 46 9.87 2.29 5.25
C LEU A 46 9.56 3.77 5.48
N LEU A 47 8.67 4.12 6.43
CA LEU A 47 8.31 5.52 6.68
C LEU A 47 9.50 6.36 7.14
N ASP A 48 10.47 5.78 7.85
CA ASP A 48 11.68 6.48 8.30
C ASP A 48 12.51 7.04 7.13
N SER A 49 12.54 6.33 6.00
CA SER A 49 13.23 6.78 4.77
C SER A 49 12.32 7.49 3.77
N ASN A 50 11.01 7.23 3.80
CA ASN A 50 10.05 7.77 2.85
C ASN A 50 9.38 9.08 3.29
N VAL A 51 9.35 9.39 4.58
CA VAL A 51 8.74 10.61 5.09
C VAL A 51 9.74 11.77 5.03
N SER A 52 9.31 12.85 4.41
CA SER A 52 10.00 14.14 4.34
C SER A 52 9.07 15.27 4.79
N ASP A 53 9.58 16.50 4.89
CA ASP A 53 8.79 17.67 5.30
C ASP A 53 7.57 17.94 4.39
N ASP A 54 7.65 17.54 3.12
CA ASP A 54 6.57 17.71 2.14
C ASP A 54 5.58 16.52 2.13
N SER A 55 5.86 15.44 2.86
CA SER A 55 5.01 14.25 2.88
C SER A 55 3.70 14.50 3.63
N ARG A 56 2.57 14.15 3.00
CA ARG A 56 1.22 14.32 3.56
C ARG A 56 0.39 13.07 3.58
N TYR A 57 0.50 12.23 2.56
CA TYR A 57 -0.37 11.08 2.40
C TYR A 57 0.40 9.77 2.41
N LEU A 58 -0.17 8.76 3.08
CA LEU A 58 0.10 7.36 2.81
C LEU A 58 -1.01 6.85 1.88
N LEU A 59 -0.69 6.70 0.60
CA LEU A 59 -1.65 6.33 -0.43
C LEU A 59 -1.64 4.82 -0.62
N CYS A 60 -2.82 4.22 -0.45
CA CYS A 60 -3.11 2.82 -0.71
C CYS A 60 -3.92 2.72 -2.00
N GLU A 61 -3.28 2.29 -3.08
CA GLU A 61 -3.91 2.05 -4.37
C GLU A 61 -4.27 0.57 -4.50
N TRP A 62 -5.55 0.28 -4.70
CA TRP A 62 -5.99 -1.06 -5.09
C TRP A 62 -6.16 -1.14 -6.61
N LYS A 63 -5.44 -2.07 -7.24
CA LYS A 63 -5.57 -2.40 -8.67
C LYS A 63 -6.37 -3.68 -8.79
N ALA A 64 -7.68 -3.55 -8.97
CA ALA A 64 -8.61 -4.69 -9.02
C ALA A 64 -8.28 -5.67 -10.16
N ASP A 65 -7.90 -5.16 -11.34
CA ASP A 65 -7.55 -5.99 -12.51
C ASP A 65 -6.32 -6.89 -12.27
N GLU A 66 -5.39 -6.43 -11.42
CA GLU A 66 -4.14 -7.13 -11.10
C GLU A 66 -4.19 -7.82 -9.74
N ALA A 67 -5.30 -7.69 -9.00
CA ALA A 67 -5.42 -8.05 -7.59
C ALA A 67 -4.19 -7.60 -6.78
N THR A 68 -3.82 -6.33 -6.92
CA THR A 68 -2.56 -5.81 -6.39
C THR A 68 -2.79 -4.55 -5.56
N LEU A 69 -2.25 -4.55 -4.34
CA LEU A 69 -2.14 -3.37 -3.50
C LEU A 69 -0.79 -2.70 -3.74
N MET A 70 -0.81 -1.39 -3.99
CA MET A 70 0.38 -0.53 -4.02
C MET A 70 0.28 0.51 -2.91
N ILE A 71 1.36 0.70 -2.15
CA ILE A 71 1.42 1.65 -1.04
C ILE A 71 2.61 2.58 -1.26
N VAL A 72 2.37 3.88 -1.18
CA VAL A 72 3.39 4.90 -1.40
C VAL A 72 3.12 6.14 -0.55
N VAL A 73 4.18 6.80 -0.09
CA VAL A 73 4.07 8.11 0.56
C VAL A 73 4.12 9.20 -0.52
N SER A 74 3.23 10.19 -0.43
CA SER A 74 3.17 11.31 -1.38
C SER A 74 2.96 12.64 -0.66
N ASP A 75 3.28 13.71 -1.38
CA ASP A 75 2.93 15.11 -1.10
C ASP A 75 1.41 15.40 -1.07
N ASP A 76 1.03 16.63 -0.72
CA ASP A 76 -0.36 17.10 -0.59
C ASP A 76 -1.16 16.95 -1.90
N ASP A 77 -0.54 17.34 -3.02
CA ASP A 77 -1.13 17.31 -4.37
C ASP A 77 -1.16 15.89 -4.97
N LYS A 78 -0.51 14.92 -4.30
CA LYS A 78 -0.36 13.53 -4.75
C LYS A 78 0.39 13.42 -6.08
N THR A 79 1.38 14.28 -6.30
CA THR A 79 2.17 14.36 -7.53
C THR A 79 3.62 13.93 -7.37
N SER A 80 4.13 13.94 -6.14
CA SER A 80 5.51 13.60 -5.81
C SER A 80 5.55 12.43 -4.84
N ASP A 81 5.90 11.27 -5.39
CA ASP A 81 6.02 10.01 -4.67
C ASP A 81 7.39 9.83 -4.04
N ALA A 82 7.41 9.25 -2.84
CA ALA A 82 8.64 8.83 -2.18
C ALA A 82 9.37 7.74 -2.98
N ALA A 83 10.66 7.56 -2.67
CA ALA A 83 11.53 6.65 -3.42
C ALA A 83 11.11 5.18 -3.26
N ASP A 84 10.74 4.75 -2.05
CA ASP A 84 10.33 3.37 -1.81
C ASP A 84 8.81 3.19 -1.97
N VAL A 85 8.44 2.15 -2.72
CA VAL A 85 7.05 1.75 -2.95
C VAL A 85 6.87 0.32 -2.49
N VAL A 86 5.76 0.00 -1.83
CA VAL A 86 5.39 -1.38 -1.50
C VAL A 86 4.35 -1.88 -2.49
N GLN A 87 4.56 -3.08 -3.03
CA GLN A 87 3.62 -3.75 -3.93
C GLN A 87 3.34 -5.16 -3.40
N CYS A 88 2.06 -5.48 -3.19
CA CYS A 88 1.63 -6.82 -2.80
C CYS A 88 0.60 -7.35 -3.77
N ARG A 89 0.91 -8.44 -4.48
CA ARG A 89 0.02 -9.11 -5.42
C ARG A 89 -0.67 -10.29 -4.73
N PHE A 90 -1.99 -10.37 -4.83
CA PHE A 90 -2.79 -11.47 -4.30
C PHE A 90 -3.02 -12.48 -5.44
N ALA A 91 -2.23 -13.55 -5.44
CA ALA A 91 -2.26 -14.58 -6.48
C ALA A 91 -3.31 -15.66 -6.15
N ASP A 92 -3.77 -16.38 -7.18
CA ASP A 92 -4.72 -17.50 -7.08
C ASP A 92 -6.10 -17.15 -6.50
N MET A 93 -6.46 -15.87 -6.50
CA MET A 93 -7.80 -15.43 -6.13
C MET A 93 -8.75 -15.61 -7.33
N ASP A 94 -9.50 -16.73 -7.32
CA ASP A 94 -10.50 -17.08 -8.34
C ASP A 94 -11.67 -16.06 -8.38
N LYS A 95 -11.82 -15.26 -7.32
CA LYS A 95 -12.81 -14.20 -7.17
C LYS A 95 -12.12 -12.84 -7.11
N SER A 96 -12.71 -11.85 -7.76
CA SER A 96 -12.38 -10.45 -7.53
C SER A 96 -12.47 -10.16 -6.03
N VAL A 97 -11.34 -9.81 -5.41
CA VAL A 97 -11.31 -9.42 -3.99
C VAL A 97 -12.26 -8.24 -3.81
N ASP A 98 -13.11 -8.33 -2.80
CA ASP A 98 -14.04 -7.26 -2.48
C ASP A 98 -13.26 -6.00 -2.03
N VAL A 99 -13.42 -4.92 -2.79
CA VAL A 99 -12.72 -3.65 -2.57
C VAL A 99 -13.16 -3.01 -1.26
N GLU A 100 -14.43 -3.19 -0.86
CA GLU A 100 -14.93 -2.68 0.42
C GLU A 100 -14.25 -3.39 1.59
N LEU A 101 -14.04 -4.70 1.46
CA LEU A 101 -13.29 -5.50 2.42
C LEU A 101 -11.82 -5.05 2.49
N VAL A 102 -11.17 -4.86 1.34
CA VAL A 102 -9.77 -4.37 1.29
C VAL A 102 -9.67 -3.02 2.00
N GLN A 103 -10.55 -2.07 1.66
CA GLN A 103 -10.58 -0.75 2.27
C GLN A 103 -10.80 -0.83 3.79
N PHE A 104 -11.74 -1.67 4.23
CA PHE A 104 -12.02 -1.89 5.65
C PHE A 104 -10.80 -2.45 6.39
N LEU A 105 -10.14 -3.48 5.84
CA LEU A 105 -8.98 -4.13 6.45
C LEU A 105 -7.78 -3.18 6.55
N ILE A 106 -7.53 -2.36 5.52
CA ILE A 106 -6.46 -1.35 5.56
C ILE A 106 -6.74 -0.33 6.67
N ARG A 107 -7.98 0.16 6.76
CA ARG A 107 -8.40 1.10 7.79
C ARG A 107 -8.26 0.51 9.20
N ASP A 108 -8.74 -0.71 9.40
CA ASP A 108 -8.67 -1.43 10.68
C ASP A 108 -7.21 -1.58 11.16
N TYR A 109 -6.31 -1.95 10.24
CA TYR A 109 -4.89 -2.04 10.56
C TYR A 109 -4.28 -0.67 10.88
N LEU A 110 -4.48 0.35 10.04
CA LEU A 110 -3.83 1.66 10.23
C LEU A 110 -4.32 2.39 11.48
N THR A 111 -5.59 2.19 11.88
CA THR A 111 -6.14 2.78 13.11
C THR A 111 -5.65 2.08 14.39
N THR A 112 -5.08 0.88 14.27
CA THR A 112 -4.50 0.12 15.40
C THR A 112 -2.97 0.09 15.38
N CYS A 113 -2.34 0.48 14.27
CA CYS A 113 -0.90 0.50 14.09
C CYS A 113 -0.25 1.73 14.74
N THR A 114 0.28 1.57 15.97
CA THR A 114 0.97 2.64 16.69
C THR A 114 2.19 3.19 15.96
N ALA A 115 2.88 2.33 15.20
CA ALA A 115 4.02 2.74 14.38
C ALA A 115 3.61 3.67 13.23
N PHE A 116 2.39 3.55 12.70
CA PHE A 116 1.84 4.50 11.73
C PHE A 116 1.31 5.77 12.42
N LEU A 117 0.58 5.62 13.52
CA LEU A 117 -0.04 6.75 14.25
C LEU A 117 0.97 7.77 14.80
N GLY A 118 2.25 7.40 14.91
CA GLY A 118 3.33 8.32 15.27
C GLY A 118 3.69 9.32 14.16
N TRP A 119 3.26 9.08 12.92
CA TRP A 119 3.55 9.92 11.77
C TRP A 119 2.42 10.92 11.51
N SER A 120 2.77 12.12 11.02
CA SER A 120 1.81 13.17 10.64
C SER A 120 1.21 12.96 9.24
N LEU A 121 0.97 11.70 8.85
CA LEU A 121 0.46 11.32 7.54
C LEU A 121 -1.04 11.06 7.58
N LEU A 122 -1.71 11.38 6.48
CA LEU A 122 -3.10 11.01 6.22
C LEU A 122 -3.14 9.72 5.40
N ALA A 123 -3.80 8.70 5.94
CA ALA A 123 -4.06 7.48 5.17
C ALA A 123 -5.19 7.75 4.17
N ALA A 124 -4.95 7.44 2.90
CA ALA A 124 -5.95 7.57 1.85
C ALA A 124 -5.94 6.36 0.93
N PHE A 125 -7.12 5.95 0.51
CA PHE A 125 -7.35 4.80 -0.35
C PHE A 125 -7.94 5.23 -1.68
N HIS A 126 -7.46 4.66 -2.78
CA HIS A 126 -8.07 4.86 -4.10
C HIS A 126 -8.04 3.59 -4.95
N GLU A 127 -8.96 3.56 -5.91
CA GLU A 127 -8.99 2.58 -6.99
C GLU A 127 -8.87 3.35 -8.31
N GLY A 128 -7.78 3.12 -9.04
CA GLY A 128 -7.50 3.76 -10.32
C GLY A 128 -7.15 5.24 -10.23
N ASP A 129 -8.14 6.12 -9.97
CA ASP A 129 -7.93 7.57 -9.96
C ASP A 129 -7.48 8.07 -8.58
N ARG A 130 -6.19 8.40 -8.51
CA ARG A 130 -5.53 8.95 -7.31
C ARG A 130 -6.18 10.23 -6.78
N GLN A 131 -6.77 11.06 -7.64
CA GLN A 131 -7.44 12.30 -7.23
C GLN A 131 -8.81 12.03 -6.58
N ARG A 132 -9.37 10.82 -6.77
CA ARG A 132 -10.61 10.37 -6.13
C ARG A 132 -10.35 9.56 -4.85
N SER A 133 -9.17 9.69 -4.27
CA SER A 133 -8.82 9.02 -3.02
C SER A 133 -9.74 9.42 -1.87
N ARG A 134 -10.09 8.44 -1.03
CA ARG A 134 -10.92 8.61 0.16
C ARG A 134 -10.05 8.46 1.39
N LEU A 135 -10.22 9.33 2.37
CA LEU A 135 -9.55 9.19 3.67
C LEU A 135 -10.06 7.92 4.39
N LEU A 136 -9.13 7.23 5.05
CA LEU A 136 -9.40 6.04 5.85
C LEU A 136 -9.61 6.39 7.34
#